data_AF-A0A0U5G8S7-F1
#
_entry.id   AF-A0A0U5G8S7-F1
#
_cell.length_a   1.000
_cell.length_b   1.000
_cell.length_c   1.000
_cell.angle_alpha   90.00
_cell.angle_beta   90.00
_cell.angle_gamma   90.00
#
_symmetry.space_group_name_H-M   'P 1'
#
loop_
_entity.id
_entity.type
_entity.pdbx_description
1 polymer ?
#
loop_
_entity_poly.entity_id
_entity_poly.type
_entity_poly.pdbx_seq_one_letter_code
_entity_poly.pdbx_strand_id
1 'polypeptide(L)'
;MDTKAKRTKECLLELEARFRETNTLAEVLIILGRSGAGKSSLSEDLTDLSGYSQQDADSVTQTFELCKTTIGNKTYFIMDTPGFDPYAEEATFGEIARGISSIRHFAHITGLLYLTPITQQRFDRFDRKLVDFVHALCGAEYIPRVTFVTTFWTGAPPSYNQYLESLKGKWAEAAHVEGGRDLKTYQHGRVYNAAGQDTRTNIDWFSDRARIARFGKEMVEKNYGQDNSSGTVVPRIVRELDDGVPLPETAAGMLLGMSCSSASSSSTSSIPSSSPAPGGQARSEPEQPSPAANGDSTSQSPSTTSWAQTVQDVIGWCTRNVQFSINLGGIGVGTGPGPRSGIGPRAVLPLDPHSSVDVMKSYGLDSSRAGRI
;
A
#
# COMPACT_ATOMS: atom_id res chain seq x y z
N MET A 1 7.32 14.60 -17.71
CA MET A 1 7.82 14.11 -16.40
C MET A 1 6.60 13.74 -15.58
N ASP A 2 6.58 12.56 -14.98
CA ASP A 2 5.51 12.20 -14.06
C ASP A 2 5.64 13.06 -12.79
N THR A 3 4.68 13.97 -12.62
CA THR A 3 4.63 14.93 -11.52
C THR A 3 4.58 14.24 -10.16
N LYS A 4 4.05 13.01 -10.09
CA LYS A 4 3.87 12.28 -8.84
C LYS A 4 5.18 11.74 -8.28
N ALA A 5 5.97 11.03 -9.09
CA ALA A 5 7.29 10.51 -8.69
C ALA A 5 8.25 11.62 -8.23
N LYS A 6 8.21 12.78 -8.91
CA LYS A 6 9.00 13.95 -8.53
C LYS A 6 8.60 14.46 -7.13
N ARG A 7 7.30 14.60 -6.86
CA ARG A 7 6.77 15.04 -5.55
C ARG A 7 7.13 14.07 -4.43
N THR A 8 6.99 12.76 -4.67
CA THR A 8 7.38 11.74 -3.68
C THR A 8 8.86 11.86 -3.32
N LYS A 9 9.73 12.05 -4.33
CA LYS A 9 11.17 12.26 -4.11
C LYS A 9 11.45 13.54 -3.31
N GLU A 10 10.81 14.65 -3.65
CA GLU A 10 10.94 15.92 -2.92
C GLU A 10 10.50 15.77 -1.46
N CYS A 11 9.40 15.06 -1.19
CA CYS A 11 8.93 14.80 0.17
C CYS A 11 9.91 13.93 0.96
N LEU A 12 10.49 12.87 0.36
CA LEU A 12 11.49 12.03 1.03
C LEU A 12 12.75 12.81 1.39
N LEU A 13 13.24 13.68 0.50
CA LEU A 13 14.39 14.54 0.77
C LEU A 13 14.07 15.56 1.88
N GLU A 14 12.85 16.12 1.88
CA GLU A 14 12.40 17.03 2.93
C GLU A 14 12.32 16.33 4.29
N LEU A 15 11.80 15.09 4.35
CA LEU A 15 11.76 14.29 5.58
C LEU A 15 13.15 14.08 6.17
N GLU A 16 14.11 13.66 5.34
CA GLU A 16 15.48 13.43 5.78
C GLU A 16 16.16 14.72 6.25
N ALA A 17 16.01 15.81 5.50
CA ALA A 17 16.59 17.11 5.86
C ALA A 17 16.02 17.62 7.19
N ARG A 18 14.70 17.56 7.39
CA ARG A 18 14.04 17.95 8.64
C ARG A 18 14.54 17.14 9.82
N PHE A 19 14.63 15.81 9.67
CA PHE A 19 15.12 14.95 10.75
C PHE A 19 16.57 15.29 11.10
N ARG A 20 17.43 15.53 10.10
CA ARG A 20 18.83 15.91 10.31
C ARG A 20 18.98 17.26 11.02
N GLU A 21 18.14 18.23 10.69
CA GLU A 21 18.21 19.60 11.25
C GLU A 21 17.61 19.70 12.64
N THR A 22 16.47 19.04 12.87
CA THR A 22 15.67 19.23 14.09
C THR A 22 15.75 18.05 15.06
N ASN A 23 16.24 16.89 14.60
CA ASN A 23 16.17 15.61 15.32
C ASN A 23 14.75 15.24 15.79
N THR A 24 13.73 15.69 15.04
CA THR A 24 12.32 15.37 15.28
C THR A 24 11.76 14.52 14.14
N LEU A 25 11.01 13.48 14.50
CA LEU A 25 10.35 12.63 13.52
C LEU A 25 9.16 13.38 12.91
N ALA A 26 9.04 13.33 11.60
CA ALA A 26 7.83 13.80 10.91
C ALA A 26 6.65 12.84 11.15
N GLU A 27 5.44 13.32 10.88
CA GLU A 27 4.21 12.55 11.14
C GLU A 27 3.64 12.06 9.82
N VAL A 28 3.44 10.75 9.69
CA VAL A 28 2.96 10.11 8.47
C VAL A 28 1.64 9.38 8.70
N LEU A 29 0.67 9.60 7.80
CA LEU A 29 -0.52 8.77 7.69
C LEU A 29 -0.42 7.89 6.44
N ILE A 30 -0.71 6.59 6.60
CA ILE A 30 -0.70 5.63 5.49
C ILE A 30 -2.13 5.29 5.11
N ILE A 31 -2.45 5.35 3.82
CA ILE A 31 -3.78 5.00 3.29
C ILE A 31 -3.74 3.60 2.68
N LEU A 32 -4.56 2.68 3.18
CA LEU A 32 -4.68 1.30 2.69
C LEU A 32 -6.10 1.02 2.19
N GLY A 33 -6.24 -0.06 1.41
CA GLY A 33 -7.53 -0.53 0.92
C GLY A 33 -7.43 -1.22 -0.44
N ARG A 34 -8.57 -1.71 -0.93
CA ARG A 34 -8.65 -2.35 -2.26
C ARG A 34 -8.28 -1.38 -3.39
N SER A 35 -7.97 -1.93 -4.56
CA SER A 35 -7.99 -1.13 -5.79
C SER A 35 -9.38 -0.48 -5.98
N GLY A 36 -9.41 0.77 -6.44
CA GLY A 36 -10.66 1.54 -6.58
C GLY A 36 -11.30 2.04 -5.28
N ALA A 37 -10.70 1.83 -4.09
CA ALA A 37 -11.31 2.23 -2.81
C ALA A 37 -11.42 3.76 -2.56
N GLY A 38 -10.86 4.59 -3.44
CA GLY A 38 -10.85 6.05 -3.29
C GLY A 38 -9.67 6.61 -2.47
N LYS A 39 -8.57 5.84 -2.34
CA LYS A 39 -7.36 6.22 -1.59
C LYS A 39 -6.73 7.52 -2.10
N SER A 40 -6.46 7.59 -3.40
CA SER A 40 -5.90 8.79 -4.03
C SER A 40 -6.85 9.99 -3.94
N SER A 41 -8.17 9.79 -4.09
CA SER A 41 -9.15 10.87 -3.91
C SER A 41 -9.16 11.42 -2.49
N LEU A 42 -9.08 10.56 -1.47
CA LEU A 42 -8.95 11.00 -0.08
C LEU A 42 -7.62 11.72 0.14
N SER A 43 -6.51 11.24 -0.44
CA SER A 43 -5.21 11.90 -0.37
C SER A 43 -5.25 13.32 -0.95
N GLU A 44 -5.90 13.52 -2.10
CA GLU A 44 -6.13 14.86 -2.67
C GLU A 44 -6.91 15.77 -1.73
N ASP A 45 -8.02 15.25 -1.19
CA ASP A 45 -8.89 16.01 -0.30
C ASP A 45 -8.16 16.42 1.00
N LEU A 46 -7.21 15.60 1.48
CA LEU A 46 -6.38 15.92 2.65
C LEU A 46 -5.24 16.89 2.35
N THR A 47 -4.74 16.92 1.10
CA THR A 47 -3.54 17.66 0.71
C THR A 47 -3.82 18.95 -0.06
N ASP A 48 -5.09 19.20 -0.41
CA ASP A 48 -5.53 20.24 -1.36
C ASP A 48 -4.86 20.14 -2.74
N LEU A 49 -4.23 19.00 -3.05
CA LEU A 49 -3.61 18.78 -4.35
C LEU A 49 -4.67 18.31 -5.34
N SER A 50 -4.49 18.71 -6.61
CA SER A 50 -5.33 18.25 -7.73
C SER A 50 -4.51 17.42 -8.72
N GLY A 51 -5.11 16.35 -9.26
CA GLY A 51 -4.57 15.59 -10.40
C GLY A 51 -4.07 14.18 -10.09
N TYR A 52 -4.29 13.67 -8.88
CA TYR A 52 -4.14 12.27 -8.50
C TYR A 52 -5.34 11.41 -8.90
N SER A 53 -6.56 11.96 -8.87
CA SER A 53 -7.80 11.23 -9.24
C SER A 53 -8.28 11.51 -10.66
N GLN A 54 -7.62 12.39 -11.42
CA GLN A 54 -8.06 12.76 -12.75
C GLN A 54 -7.47 11.81 -13.81
N GLN A 55 -8.39 11.02 -14.37
CA GLN A 55 -8.33 10.35 -15.68
C GLN A 55 -7.36 9.17 -15.82
N ASP A 56 -7.80 8.00 -15.37
CA ASP A 56 -8.12 6.87 -16.25
C ASP A 56 -8.57 5.69 -15.37
N ALA A 57 -9.48 4.85 -15.86
CA ALA A 57 -9.83 3.60 -15.19
C ALA A 57 -8.61 2.67 -14.99
N ASP A 58 -7.49 3.01 -15.65
CA ASP A 58 -6.22 2.30 -15.65
C ASP A 58 -5.15 2.93 -14.75
N SER A 59 -5.42 4.06 -14.08
CA SER A 59 -4.47 4.68 -13.12
C SER A 59 -4.54 4.00 -11.76
N VAL A 60 -4.27 2.69 -11.74
CA VAL A 60 -3.96 1.99 -10.49
C VAL A 60 -2.62 2.51 -10.02
N THR A 61 -2.57 3.11 -8.83
CA THR A 61 -1.30 3.46 -8.17
C THR A 61 -0.43 2.22 -8.10
N GLN A 62 0.66 2.17 -8.88
CA GLN A 62 1.58 1.02 -8.91
C GLN A 62 2.74 1.16 -7.92
N THR A 63 2.99 2.38 -7.47
CA THR A 63 4.05 2.74 -6.53
C THR A 63 3.49 3.67 -5.47
N PHE A 64 3.98 3.59 -4.23
CA PHE A 64 3.52 4.53 -3.20
C PHE A 64 3.83 5.98 -3.57
N GLU A 65 2.97 6.90 -3.12
CA GLU A 65 3.09 8.33 -3.34
C GLU A 65 3.09 9.06 -2.00
N LEU A 66 3.93 10.08 -1.87
CA LEU A 66 4.05 10.84 -0.62
C LEU A 66 3.72 12.31 -0.86
N CYS A 67 2.79 12.83 -0.08
CA CYS A 67 2.30 14.20 -0.21
C CYS A 67 2.32 14.91 1.14
N LYS A 68 2.91 16.10 1.20
CA LYS A 68 2.91 16.94 2.40
C LYS A 68 1.61 17.74 2.51
N THR A 69 1.08 17.85 3.71
CA THR A 69 -0.08 18.70 4.04
C THR A 69 0.07 19.30 5.43
N THR A 70 -0.67 20.37 5.72
CA THR A 70 -0.82 20.93 7.06
C THR A 70 -2.28 20.85 7.45
N ILE A 71 -2.55 20.19 8.57
CA ILE A 71 -3.90 19.98 9.11
C ILE A 71 -3.90 20.51 10.54
N GLY A 72 -4.77 21.48 10.82
CA GLY A 72 -4.69 22.26 12.06
C GLY A 72 -3.35 22.99 12.14
N ASN A 73 -2.62 22.77 13.24
CA ASN A 73 -1.29 23.32 13.48
C ASN A 73 -0.14 22.32 13.21
N LYS A 74 -0.44 21.15 12.65
CA LYS A 74 0.50 20.04 12.52
C LYS A 74 0.75 19.68 11.06
N THR A 75 2.03 19.49 10.71
CA THR A 75 2.42 19.00 9.36
C THR A 75 2.32 17.49 9.32
N TYR A 76 1.63 16.97 8.32
CA TYR A 76 1.55 15.54 8.03
C TYR A 76 2.10 15.24 6.63
N PHE A 77 2.59 14.03 6.48
CA PHE A 77 2.87 13.43 5.18
C PHE A 77 1.87 12.29 4.96
N ILE A 78 1.15 12.34 3.84
CA ILE A 78 0.17 11.34 3.45
C ILE A 78 0.83 10.39 2.47
N MET A 79 0.94 9.12 2.86
CA MET A 79 1.40 8.03 2.00
C MET A 79 0.18 7.35 1.37
N ASP A 80 -0.07 7.67 0.10
CA ASP A 80 -1.04 6.95 -0.72
C ASP A 80 -0.37 5.69 -1.27
N THR A 81 -1.01 4.54 -1.12
CA THR A 81 -0.43 3.25 -1.50
C THR A 81 -1.15 2.66 -2.72
N PRO A 82 -0.49 1.72 -3.42
CA PRO A 82 -1.19 0.80 -4.31
C PRO A 82 -2.39 0.14 -3.63
N GLY A 83 -3.42 -0.16 -4.42
CA GLY A 83 -4.60 -0.85 -3.94
C GLY A 83 -4.43 -2.37 -4.01
N PHE A 84 -4.92 -3.07 -2.98
CA PHE A 84 -4.92 -4.52 -3.00
C PHE A 84 -5.83 -5.07 -4.09
N ASP A 85 -5.26 -5.93 -4.93
CA ASP A 85 -5.92 -6.76 -5.92
C ASP A 85 -5.72 -8.24 -5.54
N PRO A 86 -6.77 -9.10 -5.57
CA PRO A 86 -6.65 -10.52 -5.27
C PRO A 86 -5.59 -11.29 -6.06
N TYR A 87 -5.17 -10.76 -7.22
CA TYR A 87 -4.17 -11.38 -8.09
C TYR A 87 -2.76 -10.80 -7.92
N ALA A 88 -2.59 -9.76 -7.09
CA ALA A 88 -1.31 -9.04 -6.94
C ALA A 88 -1.03 -8.59 -5.49
N GLU A 89 -1.50 -9.36 -4.50
CA GLU A 89 -1.37 -9.04 -3.07
C GLU A 89 0.09 -8.87 -2.63
N GLU A 90 0.97 -9.79 -3.04
CA GLU A 90 2.40 -9.78 -2.69
C GLU A 90 3.12 -8.55 -3.24
N ALA A 91 2.91 -8.22 -4.52
CA ALA A 91 3.49 -7.04 -5.15
C ALA A 91 3.00 -5.74 -4.46
N THR A 92 1.71 -5.70 -4.12
CA THR A 92 1.12 -4.56 -3.39
C THR A 92 1.76 -4.40 -2.02
N PHE A 93 1.92 -5.49 -1.26
CA PHE A 93 2.55 -5.43 0.05
C PHE A 93 4.05 -5.11 -0.04
N GLY A 94 4.76 -5.64 -1.03
CA GLY A 94 6.15 -5.28 -1.33
C GLY A 94 6.33 -3.77 -1.49
N GLU A 95 5.43 -3.12 -2.23
CA GLU A 95 5.46 -1.67 -2.41
C GLU A 95 5.10 -0.87 -1.15
N ILE A 96 4.14 -1.34 -0.36
CA ILE A 96 3.82 -0.73 0.95
C ILE A 96 5.03 -0.83 1.89
N ALA A 97 5.66 -2.00 1.97
CA ALA A 97 6.84 -2.23 2.81
C ALA A 97 8.04 -1.40 2.34
N ARG A 98 8.22 -1.22 1.03
CA ARG A 98 9.22 -0.30 0.46
C ARG A 98 8.95 1.15 0.87
N GLY A 99 7.69 1.58 0.83
CA GLY A 99 7.26 2.89 1.31
C GLY A 99 7.60 3.11 2.79
N ILE A 100 7.15 2.21 3.65
CA ILE A 100 7.45 2.23 5.09
C ILE A 100 8.97 2.25 5.32
N SER A 101 9.71 1.40 4.60
CA SER A 101 11.15 1.34 4.72
C SER A 101 11.85 2.65 4.40
N SER A 102 11.30 3.42 3.45
CA SER A 102 11.85 4.70 2.99
C SER A 102 11.64 5.84 3.99
N ILE A 103 10.66 5.72 4.91
CA ILE A 103 10.29 6.79 5.85
C ILE A 103 10.59 6.47 7.32
N ARG A 104 10.66 5.19 7.71
CA ARG A 104 10.62 4.77 9.14
C ARG A 104 11.75 5.34 10.01
N HIS A 105 12.88 5.71 9.41
CA HIS A 105 14.02 6.30 10.12
C HIS A 105 13.91 7.82 10.35
N PHE A 106 12.99 8.48 9.65
CA PHE A 106 12.82 9.95 9.68
C PHE A 106 11.41 10.37 10.06
N ALA A 107 10.48 9.42 10.16
CA ALA A 107 9.08 9.68 10.40
C ALA A 107 8.47 8.62 11.32
N HIS A 108 7.57 9.10 12.17
CA HIS A 108 6.65 8.31 12.94
C HIS A 108 5.38 8.07 12.11
N ILE A 109 5.00 6.80 11.94
CA ILE A 109 3.70 6.47 11.35
C ILE A 109 2.66 6.79 12.43
N THR A 110 1.93 7.88 12.26
CA THR A 110 0.97 8.42 13.21
C THR A 110 -0.31 7.59 13.27
N GLY A 111 -0.70 7.05 12.13
CA GLY A 111 -1.91 6.25 11.98
C GLY A 111 -2.10 5.70 10.57
N LEU A 112 -3.06 4.78 10.46
CA LEU A 112 -3.47 4.15 9.19
C LEU A 112 -4.93 4.48 8.88
N LEU A 113 -5.23 4.74 7.61
CA LEU A 113 -6.58 4.92 7.09
C LEU A 113 -6.91 3.72 6.20
N TYR A 114 -7.78 2.81 6.64
CA TYR A 114 -8.23 1.66 5.84
C TYR A 114 -9.54 1.97 5.13
N LEU A 115 -9.55 2.00 3.80
CA LEU A 115 -10.69 2.43 2.99
C LEU A 115 -11.47 1.25 2.42
N THR A 116 -12.80 1.38 2.43
CA THR A 116 -13.73 0.47 1.74
C THR A 116 -14.87 1.27 1.07
N PRO A 117 -15.17 1.06 -0.22
CA PRO A 117 -16.34 1.67 -0.85
C PRO A 117 -17.65 1.26 -0.17
N ILE A 118 -18.53 2.20 0.16
CA ILE A 118 -19.85 1.84 0.70
C ILE A 118 -20.75 1.17 -0.35
N THR A 119 -20.47 1.42 -1.63
CA THR A 119 -21.19 0.84 -2.77
C THR A 119 -20.94 -0.66 -2.92
N GLN A 120 -19.84 -1.17 -2.35
CA GLN A 120 -19.51 -2.59 -2.36
C GLN A 120 -20.42 -3.33 -1.38
N GLN A 121 -21.55 -3.86 -1.85
CA GLN A 121 -22.56 -4.47 -0.96
C GLN A 121 -22.14 -5.79 -0.30
N ARG A 122 -21.03 -6.41 -0.73
CA ARG A 122 -20.54 -7.69 -0.19
C ARG A 122 -19.20 -7.48 0.48
N PHE A 123 -19.15 -7.81 1.77
CA PHE A 123 -17.91 -8.02 2.51
C PHE A 123 -17.52 -9.49 2.33
N ASP A 124 -16.69 -9.75 1.34
CA ASP A 124 -16.29 -11.07 0.88
C ASP A 124 -15.11 -11.63 1.69
N ARG A 125 -14.61 -12.81 1.28
CA ARG A 125 -13.45 -13.45 1.92
C ARG A 125 -12.18 -12.60 1.78
N PHE A 126 -12.03 -11.88 0.67
CA PHE A 126 -10.88 -11.04 0.43
C PHE A 126 -10.92 -9.78 1.31
N ASP A 127 -12.10 -9.17 1.51
CA ASP A 127 -12.25 -8.06 2.46
C ASP A 127 -11.89 -8.47 3.89
N ARG A 128 -12.33 -9.67 4.33
CA ARG A 128 -11.90 -10.25 5.62
C ARG A 128 -10.37 -10.37 5.70
N LYS A 129 -9.76 -11.01 4.69
CA LYS A 129 -8.30 -11.17 4.60
C LYS A 129 -7.58 -9.83 4.66
N LEU A 130 -8.10 -8.78 4.04
CA LEU A 130 -7.48 -7.45 4.09
C LEU A 130 -7.57 -6.78 5.47
N VAL A 131 -8.64 -7.00 6.22
CA VAL A 131 -8.73 -6.50 7.60
C VAL A 131 -7.80 -7.30 8.51
N ASP A 132 -7.72 -8.62 8.31
CA ASP A 132 -6.75 -9.46 9.01
C ASP A 132 -5.31 -9.03 8.67
N PHE A 133 -5.04 -8.67 7.41
CA PHE A 133 -3.77 -8.09 6.97
C PHE A 133 -3.47 -6.77 7.69
N VAL A 134 -4.45 -5.85 7.79
CA VAL A 134 -4.27 -4.60 8.55
C VAL A 134 -3.92 -4.90 10.01
N HIS A 135 -4.59 -5.89 10.62
CA HIS A 135 -4.28 -6.32 11.98
C HIS A 135 -2.88 -6.94 12.09
N ALA A 136 -2.47 -7.79 11.14
CA ALA A 136 -1.14 -8.39 11.12
C ALA A 136 -0.03 -7.33 10.92
N LEU A 137 -0.26 -6.34 10.06
CA LEU A 137 0.64 -5.23 9.78
C LEU A 137 0.80 -4.29 10.99
N CYS A 138 -0.30 -3.99 11.68
CA CYS A 138 -0.33 -3.07 12.82
C CYS A 138 0.11 -3.74 14.12
N GLY A 139 -0.34 -4.97 14.37
CA GLY A 139 -0.41 -5.57 15.70
C GLY A 139 -1.53 -4.96 16.55
N ALA A 140 -2.00 -5.72 17.54
CA ALA A 140 -3.14 -5.36 18.38
C ALA A 140 -2.98 -4.00 19.09
N GLU A 141 -1.79 -3.68 19.59
CA GLU A 141 -1.50 -2.42 20.29
C GLU A 141 -1.69 -1.19 19.41
N TYR A 142 -1.50 -1.33 18.09
CA TYR A 142 -1.57 -0.23 17.14
C TYR A 142 -2.95 -0.10 16.47
N ILE A 143 -3.86 -1.07 16.61
CA ILE A 143 -5.24 -0.98 16.08
C ILE A 143 -5.98 0.31 16.49
N PRO A 144 -5.84 0.84 17.72
CA PRO A 144 -6.44 2.13 18.09
C PRO A 144 -5.95 3.34 17.26
N ARG A 145 -4.87 3.20 16.49
CA ARG A 145 -4.35 4.20 15.53
C ARG A 145 -4.88 3.99 14.11
N VAL A 146 -5.68 2.96 13.86
CA VAL A 146 -6.34 2.70 12.58
C VAL A 146 -7.70 3.37 12.55
N THR A 147 -8.00 4.15 11.50
CA THR A 147 -9.34 4.64 11.20
C THR A 147 -9.89 3.88 9.99
N PHE A 148 -11.05 3.24 10.17
CA PHE A 148 -11.77 2.54 9.11
C PHE A 148 -12.68 3.53 8.38
N VAL A 149 -12.38 3.76 7.10
CA VAL A 149 -13.00 4.79 6.28
C VAL A 149 -13.93 4.14 5.25
N THR A 150 -15.13 4.69 5.12
CA THR A 150 -16.01 4.37 3.98
C THR A 150 -16.04 5.53 2.99
N THR A 151 -15.98 5.22 1.70
CA THR A 151 -15.98 6.18 0.59
C THR A 151 -17.20 5.99 -0.32
N PHE A 152 -17.36 6.83 -1.34
CA PHE A 152 -18.45 6.76 -2.34
C PHE A 152 -19.85 6.93 -1.76
N TRP A 153 -20.02 7.86 -0.82
CA TRP A 153 -21.32 8.28 -0.31
C TRP A 153 -22.09 9.14 -1.32
N THR A 154 -22.39 8.59 -2.50
CA THR A 154 -23.12 9.25 -3.60
C THR A 154 -24.48 8.61 -3.81
N GLY A 155 -25.57 9.39 -3.72
CA GLY A 155 -26.93 8.85 -3.69
C GLY A 155 -27.16 8.05 -2.41
N ALA A 156 -28.29 8.25 -1.73
CA ALA A 156 -28.51 7.64 -0.41
C ALA A 156 -29.58 6.53 -0.47
N PRO A 157 -29.31 5.35 -1.08
CA PRO A 157 -30.12 4.18 -0.80
C PRO A 157 -30.19 3.95 0.72
N PRO A 158 -31.38 3.78 1.31
CA PRO A 158 -31.51 3.48 2.74
C PRO A 158 -30.67 2.27 3.20
N SER A 159 -30.40 1.35 2.29
CA SER A 159 -29.58 0.15 2.51
C SER A 159 -28.12 0.44 2.86
N TYR A 160 -27.53 1.57 2.44
CA TYR A 160 -26.13 1.87 2.76
C TYR A 160 -25.89 2.11 4.25
N ASN A 161 -26.86 2.71 4.96
CA ASN A 161 -26.77 2.87 6.40
C ASN A 161 -26.81 1.51 7.11
N GLN A 162 -27.72 0.62 6.69
CA GLN A 162 -27.80 -0.72 7.25
C GLN A 162 -26.52 -1.53 6.97
N TYR A 163 -26.00 -1.41 5.74
CA TYR A 163 -24.75 -2.05 5.36
C TYR A 163 -23.56 -1.51 6.15
N LEU A 164 -23.48 -0.19 6.38
CA LEU A 164 -22.44 0.42 7.21
C LEU A 164 -22.40 -0.19 8.62
N GLU A 165 -23.55 -0.35 9.27
CA GLU A 165 -23.59 -0.96 10.61
C GLU A 165 -23.16 -2.43 10.60
N SER A 166 -23.54 -3.19 9.57
CA SER A 166 -23.03 -4.56 9.37
C SER A 166 -21.51 -4.58 9.15
N LEU A 167 -20.99 -3.62 8.37
CA LEU A 167 -19.57 -3.50 8.04
C LEU A 167 -18.74 -3.16 9.29
N LYS A 168 -19.21 -2.25 10.14
CA LYS A 168 -18.58 -1.94 11.43
C LYS A 168 -18.42 -3.17 12.32
N GLY A 169 -19.46 -4.01 12.40
CA GLY A 169 -19.41 -5.27 13.15
C GLY A 169 -18.35 -6.23 12.60
N LYS A 170 -18.26 -6.37 11.27
CA LYS A 170 -17.27 -7.23 10.61
C LYS A 170 -15.83 -6.71 10.77
N TRP A 171 -15.64 -5.39 10.74
CA TRP A 171 -14.35 -4.77 11.04
C TRP A 171 -13.94 -4.99 12.49
N ALA A 172 -14.85 -4.82 13.44
CA ALA A 172 -14.56 -5.06 14.85
C ALA A 172 -14.19 -6.54 15.10
N GLU A 173 -14.91 -7.48 14.47
CA GLU A 173 -14.61 -8.91 14.53
C GLU A 173 -13.20 -9.23 13.99
N ALA A 174 -12.91 -8.82 12.74
CA ALA A 174 -11.65 -9.14 12.07
C ALA A 174 -10.44 -8.37 12.62
N ALA A 175 -10.63 -7.14 13.12
CA ALA A 175 -9.58 -6.38 13.77
C ALA A 175 -9.40 -6.76 15.26
N HIS A 176 -10.12 -7.77 15.75
CA HIS A 176 -10.09 -8.25 17.14
C HIS A 176 -10.37 -7.14 18.18
N VAL A 177 -11.29 -6.22 17.87
CA VAL A 177 -11.70 -5.14 18.77
C VAL A 177 -12.91 -5.59 19.59
N GLU A 178 -12.69 -5.92 20.87
CA GLU A 178 -13.74 -6.43 21.76
C GLU A 178 -14.89 -5.40 21.92
N GLY A 179 -16.10 -5.84 21.57
CA GLY A 179 -17.31 -5.01 21.64
C GLY A 179 -17.33 -3.80 20.69
N GLY A 180 -16.35 -3.64 19.79
CA GLY A 180 -16.30 -2.60 18.77
C GLY A 180 -16.20 -1.15 19.26
N ARG A 181 -16.08 -0.92 20.58
CA ARG A 181 -16.16 0.43 21.19
C ARG A 181 -14.99 1.35 20.82
N ASP A 182 -13.83 0.77 20.52
CA ASP A 182 -12.61 1.52 20.20
C ASP A 182 -12.33 1.60 18.68
N LEU A 183 -13.24 1.08 17.85
CA LEU A 183 -13.10 1.13 16.41
C LEU A 183 -13.35 2.55 15.89
N LYS A 184 -12.28 3.25 15.50
CA LYS A 184 -12.40 4.56 14.85
C LYS A 184 -12.97 4.38 13.45
N THR A 185 -14.07 5.07 13.16
CA THR A 185 -14.70 5.03 11.84
C THR A 185 -14.94 6.42 11.29
N TYR A 186 -14.89 6.55 9.97
CA TYR A 186 -15.17 7.79 9.25
C TYR A 186 -15.86 7.50 7.91
N GLN A 187 -16.91 8.25 7.61
CA GLN A 187 -17.67 8.19 6.37
C GLN A 187 -17.30 9.41 5.50
N HIS A 188 -16.39 9.22 4.55
CA HIS A 188 -15.87 10.27 3.68
C HIS A 188 -16.87 10.67 2.60
N GLY A 189 -17.39 11.90 2.69
CA GLY A 189 -18.53 12.35 1.89
C GLY A 189 -19.83 12.48 2.70
N ARG A 190 -19.78 12.35 4.02
CA ARG A 190 -20.90 12.69 4.92
C ARG A 190 -20.70 14.00 5.66
N VAL A 191 -21.81 14.60 6.06
CA VAL A 191 -21.84 15.78 6.92
C VAL A 191 -21.70 15.36 8.39
N TYR A 192 -20.80 16.04 9.10
CA TYR A 192 -20.65 15.93 10.55
C TYR A 192 -21.17 17.19 11.24
N ASN A 193 -21.75 17.01 12.42
CA ASN A 193 -22.16 18.14 13.26
C ASN A 193 -20.96 18.73 14.02
N ALA A 194 -21.18 19.82 14.76
CA ALA A 194 -20.12 20.48 15.54
C ALA A 194 -19.51 19.60 16.64
N ALA A 195 -20.20 18.53 17.06
CA ALA A 195 -19.67 17.53 17.99
C ALA A 195 -18.86 16.42 17.27
N GLY A 196 -18.67 16.52 15.96
CA GLY A 196 -17.98 15.52 15.14
C GLY A 196 -18.74 14.20 15.02
N GLN A 197 -20.07 14.24 15.07
CA GLN A 197 -20.94 13.07 14.89
C GLN A 197 -21.53 13.05 13.48
N ASP A 198 -21.59 11.86 12.87
CA ASP A 198 -22.18 11.63 11.55
C ASP A 198 -23.68 11.94 11.56
N THR A 199 -24.11 12.88 10.70
CA THR A 199 -25.52 13.27 10.55
C THR A 199 -26.30 12.38 9.58
N ARG A 200 -25.63 11.40 8.95
CA ARG A 200 -26.14 10.52 7.89
C ARG A 200 -26.56 11.25 6.61
N THR A 201 -26.21 12.53 6.48
CA THR A 201 -26.46 13.33 5.30
C THR A 201 -25.25 13.25 4.38
N ASN A 202 -25.46 12.87 3.13
CA ASN A 202 -24.41 12.80 2.12
C ASN A 202 -24.13 14.21 1.57
N ILE A 203 -22.88 14.47 1.21
CA ILE A 203 -22.44 15.65 0.48
C ILE A 203 -22.30 15.27 -0.98
N ASP A 204 -22.86 16.08 -1.88
CA ASP A 204 -22.65 15.86 -3.30
C ASP A 204 -21.18 16.13 -3.67
N TRP A 205 -20.50 15.08 -4.15
CA TRP A 205 -19.08 15.12 -4.47
C TRP A 205 -18.73 16.18 -5.52
N PHE A 206 -19.59 16.37 -6.52
CA PHE A 206 -19.34 17.28 -7.63
C PHE A 206 -19.63 18.73 -7.27
N SER A 207 -20.56 18.95 -6.34
CA SER A 207 -21.04 20.27 -5.95
C SER A 207 -20.26 20.87 -4.79
N ASP A 208 -19.79 20.06 -3.83
CA ASP A 208 -19.18 20.57 -2.60
C ASP A 208 -17.96 19.74 -2.13
N ARG A 209 -17.02 19.53 -3.04
CA ARG A 209 -15.76 18.83 -2.76
C ARG A 209 -14.92 19.52 -1.67
N ALA A 210 -14.97 20.85 -1.58
CA ALA A 210 -14.24 21.60 -0.56
C ALA A 210 -14.74 21.27 0.86
N ARG A 211 -16.04 21.08 1.05
CA ARG A 211 -16.59 20.65 2.35
C ARG A 211 -16.23 19.21 2.68
N ILE A 212 -16.16 18.31 1.68
CA ILE A 212 -15.68 16.94 1.86
C ILE A 212 -14.22 16.94 2.33
N ALA A 213 -13.36 17.72 1.68
CA ALA A 213 -11.97 17.92 2.08
C ALA A 213 -11.84 18.47 3.50
N ARG A 214 -12.66 19.46 3.87
CA ARG A 214 -12.68 20.01 5.22
C ARG A 214 -13.01 18.94 6.27
N PHE A 215 -14.06 18.15 6.08
CA PHE A 215 -14.40 17.07 7.03
C PHE A 215 -13.32 15.98 7.09
N GLY A 216 -12.63 15.69 5.99
CA GLY A 216 -11.48 14.78 5.99
C GLY A 216 -10.35 15.29 6.89
N LYS A 217 -10.04 16.58 6.81
CA LYS A 217 -9.04 17.24 7.65
C LYS A 217 -9.47 17.30 9.13
N GLU A 218 -10.74 17.62 9.40
CA GLU A 218 -11.31 17.58 10.76
C GLU A 218 -11.23 16.17 11.36
N MET A 219 -11.43 15.11 10.57
CA MET A 219 -11.23 13.72 11.02
C MET A 219 -9.78 13.46 11.40
N VAL A 220 -8.82 13.90 10.58
CA VAL A 220 -7.40 13.73 10.89
C VAL A 220 -7.02 14.45 12.17
N GLU A 221 -7.44 15.71 12.32
CA GLU A 221 -7.19 16.50 13.52
C GLU A 221 -7.80 15.86 14.77
N LYS A 222 -9.05 15.38 14.69
CA LYS A 222 -9.73 14.70 15.80
C LYS A 222 -9.02 13.40 16.20
N ASN A 223 -8.60 12.58 15.24
CA ASN A 223 -8.08 11.24 15.50
C ASN A 223 -6.57 11.20 15.77
N TYR A 224 -5.83 12.20 15.28
CA TYR A 224 -4.36 12.21 15.22
C TYR A 224 -3.71 13.56 15.57
N GLY A 225 -4.50 14.61 15.80
CA GLY A 225 -3.99 15.98 16.08
C GLY A 225 -3.49 16.20 17.50
N GLN A 226 -3.92 15.37 18.46
CA GLN A 226 -3.34 15.40 19.80
C GLN A 226 -1.90 14.89 19.74
N ASP A 227 -0.98 15.59 20.40
CA ASP A 227 0.38 15.13 20.65
C ASP A 227 0.36 14.00 21.68
N ASN A 228 -0.21 12.87 21.27
CA ASN A 228 0.09 11.59 21.88
C ASN A 228 1.47 11.19 21.38
N SER A 229 2.49 11.92 21.82
CA SER A 229 3.85 11.45 22.10
C SER A 229 3.79 10.33 23.15
N SER A 230 2.88 9.37 23.01
CA SER A 230 3.09 8.03 23.51
C SER A 230 4.07 7.40 22.52
N GLY A 231 5.33 7.83 22.61
CA GLY A 231 6.46 7.38 21.80
C GLY A 231 6.82 5.93 22.08
N THR A 232 5.83 5.04 22.02
CA THR A 232 5.96 3.63 22.41
C THR A 232 5.23 2.72 21.44
N VAL A 233 4.13 3.16 20.82
CA VAL A 233 3.33 2.27 19.98
C VAL A 233 3.68 2.46 18.51
N VAL A 234 4.60 1.63 18.03
CA VAL A 234 4.93 1.50 16.62
C VAL A 234 4.17 0.32 16.00
N PRO A 235 3.76 0.40 14.72
CA PRO A 235 3.09 -0.72 14.06
C PRO A 235 4.06 -1.89 13.96
N ARG A 236 3.54 -3.11 14.08
CA ARG A 236 4.33 -4.35 14.09
C ARG A 236 5.30 -4.43 12.90
N ILE A 237 4.86 -4.07 11.71
CA ILE A 237 5.71 -4.10 10.51
C ILE A 237 6.97 -3.24 10.64
N VAL A 238 6.93 -2.11 11.35
CA VAL A 238 8.14 -1.30 11.58
C VAL A 238 9.10 -2.05 12.49
N ARG A 239 8.61 -2.67 13.57
CA ARG A 239 9.44 -3.51 14.46
C ARG A 239 10.08 -4.66 13.71
N GLU A 240 9.31 -5.39 12.92
CA GLU A 240 9.80 -6.50 12.12
C GLU A 240 10.88 -6.06 11.11
N LEU A 241 10.69 -4.91 10.45
CA LEU A 241 11.67 -4.36 9.51
C LEU A 241 12.93 -3.80 10.19
N ASP A 242 12.82 -3.33 11.43
CA ASP A 242 13.97 -2.86 12.22
C ASP A 242 14.76 -4.03 12.83
N ASP A 243 14.08 -5.11 13.17
CA ASP A 243 14.67 -6.39 13.59
C ASP A 243 15.28 -7.19 12.41
N GLY A 244 15.13 -6.69 11.18
CA GLY A 244 15.67 -7.31 9.97
C GLY A 244 14.92 -8.55 9.50
N VAL A 245 13.66 -8.73 9.92
CA VAL A 245 12.81 -9.83 9.48
C VAL A 245 12.54 -9.72 7.97
N PRO A 246 12.82 -10.76 7.16
CA PRO A 246 12.49 -10.76 5.74
C PRO A 246 11.00 -10.57 5.50
N LEU A 247 10.63 -9.82 4.45
CA LEU A 247 9.22 -9.48 4.19
C LEU A 247 8.26 -10.70 4.15
N PRO A 248 8.60 -11.85 3.52
CA PRO A 248 7.75 -13.03 3.56
C PRO A 248 7.55 -13.64 4.96
N GLU A 249 8.49 -13.41 5.88
CA GLU A 249 8.50 -13.96 7.25
C GLU A 249 7.83 -13.02 8.27
N THR A 250 7.49 -11.80 7.86
CA THR A 250 6.67 -10.88 8.67
C THR A 250 5.28 -11.46 8.93
N ALA A 251 4.61 -11.07 10.02
CA ALA A 251 3.25 -11.52 10.30
C ALA A 251 2.28 -11.24 9.13
N ALA A 252 2.44 -10.08 8.49
CA ALA A 252 1.65 -9.69 7.31
C ALA A 252 2.03 -10.52 6.07
N GLY A 253 3.31 -10.78 5.84
CA GLY A 253 3.78 -11.61 4.71
C GLY A 253 3.33 -13.05 4.79
N MET A 254 3.43 -13.65 5.99
CA MET A 254 2.93 -15.00 6.26
C MET A 254 1.41 -15.09 6.04
N LEU A 255 0.65 -14.06 6.45
CA LEU A 255 -0.80 -14.01 6.24
C LEU A 255 -1.17 -13.93 4.75
N LEU A 256 -0.37 -13.24 3.94
CA LEU A 256 -0.55 -13.20 2.49
C LEU A 256 -0.08 -14.49 1.79
N GLY A 257 0.60 -15.39 2.50
CA GLY A 257 1.11 -16.65 1.94
C GLY A 257 2.36 -16.46 1.08
N MET A 258 3.14 -15.40 1.33
CA MET A 258 4.40 -15.15 0.63
C MET A 258 5.38 -16.29 0.93
N SER A 259 6.04 -16.84 -0.10
CA SER A 259 7.05 -17.86 0.08
C SER A 259 8.44 -17.22 0.18
N CYS A 260 9.26 -17.73 1.12
CA CYS A 260 10.69 -17.47 1.04
C CYS A 260 11.20 -18.21 -0.20
N SER A 261 11.76 -17.47 -1.17
CA SER A 261 12.53 -18.10 -2.24
C SER A 261 13.82 -18.63 -1.62
N SER A 262 13.74 -19.77 -0.93
CA SER A 262 14.92 -20.52 -0.54
C SER A 262 15.71 -20.79 -1.80
N ALA A 263 16.94 -20.25 -1.84
CA ALA A 263 17.91 -20.53 -2.89
C ALA A 263 17.83 -22.01 -3.27
N SER A 264 17.67 -22.26 -4.57
CA SER A 264 17.57 -23.58 -5.16
C SER A 264 18.65 -24.52 -4.64
N SER A 265 18.35 -25.29 -3.60
CA SER A 265 19.04 -26.53 -3.33
C SER A 265 18.52 -27.54 -4.35
N SER A 266 19.31 -27.73 -5.41
CA SER A 266 19.17 -28.83 -6.35
C SER A 266 19.03 -30.15 -5.57
N SER A 267 17.81 -30.63 -5.40
CA SER A 267 17.53 -31.96 -4.89
C SER A 267 17.74 -32.92 -6.04
N THR A 268 18.97 -33.40 -6.20
CA THR A 268 19.26 -34.58 -7.02
C THR A 268 18.56 -35.76 -6.36
N SER A 269 17.53 -36.27 -7.03
CA SER A 269 16.81 -37.47 -6.67
C SER A 269 17.73 -38.70 -6.73
N SER A 270 17.89 -39.41 -5.61
CA SER A 270 18.35 -40.80 -5.62
C SER A 270 17.33 -41.68 -4.89
N ILE A 271 16.73 -42.57 -5.67
CA ILE A 271 15.80 -43.63 -5.26
C ILE A 271 16.62 -44.77 -4.61
N PRO A 272 16.12 -45.45 -3.55
CA PRO A 272 16.81 -46.55 -2.91
C PRO A 272 16.34 -47.92 -3.44
N SER A 273 17.24 -48.88 -3.63
CA SER A 273 16.87 -50.30 -3.71
C SER A 273 18.02 -51.28 -3.41
N SER A 274 17.87 -51.97 -2.27
CA SER A 274 18.12 -53.40 -1.97
C SER A 274 19.42 -54.12 -2.42
N SER A 275 20.07 -54.73 -1.41
CA SER A 275 21.18 -55.72 -1.40
C SER A 275 20.86 -57.05 -2.17
N PRO A 276 21.81 -58.01 -2.43
CA PRO A 276 22.74 -58.65 -1.46
C PRO A 276 24.20 -58.94 -1.95
N ALA A 277 25.07 -59.29 -0.98
CA ALA A 277 26.45 -59.79 -1.11
C ALA A 277 26.51 -61.21 -1.78
N PRO A 278 27.67 -61.90 -2.04
CA PRO A 278 29.00 -61.77 -1.40
C PRO A 278 30.24 -61.94 -2.32
N GLY A 279 31.43 -61.63 -1.79
CA GLY A 279 32.68 -62.19 -2.33
C GLY A 279 33.96 -61.39 -2.07
N GLY A 280 34.79 -61.90 -1.16
CA GLY A 280 36.21 -62.12 -1.47
C GLY A 280 37.23 -61.00 -1.19
N GLN A 281 38.00 -61.24 -0.13
CA GLN A 281 39.46 -61.10 -0.05
C GLN A 281 40.12 -59.75 0.33
N ALA A 282 40.76 -59.84 1.51
CA ALA A 282 42.17 -59.57 1.77
C ALA A 282 42.63 -58.14 2.16
N ARG A 283 42.82 -57.99 3.49
CA ARG A 283 44.13 -57.82 4.17
C ARG A 283 44.92 -56.54 3.87
N SER A 284 44.96 -55.60 4.82
CA SER A 284 46.16 -55.18 5.58
C SER A 284 45.86 -54.06 6.61
N GLU A 285 46.23 -54.31 7.86
CA GLU A 285 46.51 -53.35 8.96
C GLU A 285 47.90 -52.71 8.78
N PRO A 286 48.44 -51.84 9.68
CA PRO A 286 47.84 -50.91 10.67
C PRO A 286 48.47 -49.49 10.60
N GLU A 287 47.99 -48.54 11.43
CA GLU A 287 48.80 -47.64 12.31
C GLU A 287 48.09 -46.29 12.62
N GLN A 288 47.89 -46.02 13.91
CA GLN A 288 47.66 -44.71 14.56
C GLN A 288 48.97 -43.87 14.54
N PRO A 289 49.05 -42.57 14.99
CA PRO A 289 48.12 -41.77 15.79
C PRO A 289 47.96 -40.27 15.37
N SER A 290 47.05 -39.58 16.07
CA SER A 290 46.87 -38.11 16.10
C SER A 290 48.15 -37.34 16.53
N PRO A 291 48.25 -36.01 16.30
CA PRO A 291 47.76 -35.07 17.33
C PRO A 291 47.17 -33.75 16.80
N ALA A 292 46.55 -33.04 17.75
CA ALA A 292 45.83 -31.78 17.64
C ALA A 292 46.66 -30.57 17.16
N ALA A 293 45.97 -29.58 16.56
CA ALA A 293 46.36 -28.18 16.63
C ALA A 293 45.13 -27.25 16.53
N ASN A 294 45.05 -26.34 17.50
CA ASN A 294 44.11 -25.24 17.65
C ASN A 294 44.19 -24.22 16.49
N GLY A 295 43.10 -23.49 16.24
CA GLY A 295 43.13 -22.35 15.32
C GLY A 295 41.78 -21.68 15.09
N ASP A 296 41.30 -20.97 16.12
CA ASP A 296 40.58 -19.69 16.08
C ASP A 296 39.44 -19.46 15.06
N SER A 297 38.21 -19.52 15.58
CA SER A 297 37.00 -19.04 14.93
C SER A 297 36.89 -17.51 15.03
N THR A 298 37.20 -16.78 13.96
CA THR A 298 36.83 -15.37 13.84
C THR A 298 35.37 -15.28 13.40
N SER A 299 34.49 -14.95 14.34
CA SER A 299 33.08 -14.61 14.09
C SER A 299 32.97 -13.35 13.25
N GLN A 300 32.55 -13.48 12.00
CA GLN A 300 32.11 -12.35 11.18
C GLN A 300 30.70 -11.91 11.64
N SER A 301 30.63 -10.71 12.20
CA SER A 301 29.39 -9.95 12.42
C SER A 301 28.71 -9.62 11.08
N PRO A 302 27.38 -9.70 10.97
CA PRO A 302 26.70 -9.33 9.73
C PRO A 302 26.83 -7.83 9.46
N SER A 303 27.11 -7.52 8.21
CA SER A 303 27.29 -6.17 7.65
C SER A 303 26.05 -5.30 7.88
N THR A 304 26.23 -4.18 8.55
CA THR A 304 25.24 -3.09 8.63
C THR A 304 25.14 -2.43 7.26
N THR A 305 24.09 -2.75 6.50
CA THR A 305 23.75 -2.00 5.29
C THR A 305 23.40 -0.56 5.71
N SER A 306 24.18 0.40 5.23
CA SER A 306 23.97 1.82 5.53
C SER A 306 22.60 2.26 5.02
N TRP A 307 21.77 2.84 5.89
CA TRP A 307 20.43 3.33 5.54
C TRP A 307 20.47 4.36 4.40
N ALA A 308 21.56 5.11 4.28
CA ALA A 308 21.80 6.03 3.18
C ALA A 308 21.81 5.30 1.83
N GLN A 309 22.30 4.05 1.82
CA GLN A 309 22.33 3.20 0.65
C GLN A 309 20.94 2.68 0.28
N THR A 310 20.08 2.32 1.25
CA THR A 310 18.68 1.96 0.99
C THR A 310 17.90 3.13 0.39
N VAL A 311 18.11 4.35 0.89
CA VAL A 311 17.51 5.58 0.34
C VAL A 311 18.05 5.87 -1.06
N GLN A 312 19.36 5.77 -1.28
CA GLN A 312 19.97 5.95 -2.61
C GLN A 312 19.56 4.85 -3.59
N ASP A 313 19.29 3.63 -3.12
CA ASP A 313 18.82 2.53 -3.95
C ASP A 313 17.36 2.74 -4.35
N VAL A 314 16.53 3.25 -3.44
CA VAL A 314 15.14 3.67 -3.76
C VAL A 314 15.16 4.87 -4.72
N ILE A 315 15.96 5.91 -4.45
CA ILE A 315 16.11 7.08 -5.33
C ILE A 315 16.68 6.67 -6.70
N GLY A 316 17.69 5.80 -6.71
CA GLY A 316 18.40 5.33 -7.90
C GLY A 316 17.58 4.33 -8.72
N TRP A 317 16.76 3.50 -8.10
CA TRP A 317 15.79 2.66 -8.81
C TRP A 317 14.68 3.50 -9.46
N CYS A 318 14.18 4.54 -8.78
CA CYS A 318 13.25 5.49 -9.40
C CYS A 318 13.84 6.15 -10.66
N THR A 319 15.17 6.29 -10.76
CA THR A 319 15.82 6.80 -11.97
C THR A 319 16.06 5.75 -13.08
N ARG A 320 16.15 4.45 -12.74
CA ARG A 320 16.50 3.37 -13.68
C ARG A 320 15.30 2.81 -14.46
N ASN A 321 14.09 2.87 -13.91
CA ASN A 321 12.88 2.36 -14.56
C ASN A 321 12.10 3.40 -15.37
N VAL A 322 12.70 4.56 -15.63
CA VAL A 322 12.18 5.58 -16.54
C VAL A 322 12.77 5.33 -17.93
N GLN A 323 11.96 4.81 -18.84
CA GLN A 323 12.34 4.61 -20.23
C GLN A 323 12.39 5.97 -20.95
N PHE A 324 13.60 6.53 -21.10
CA PHE A 324 13.84 7.77 -21.83
C PHE A 324 13.62 7.53 -23.33
N SER A 325 12.54 8.07 -23.89
CA SER A 325 12.43 8.30 -25.34
C SER A 325 12.65 9.79 -25.59
N ILE A 326 13.90 10.14 -25.95
CA ILE A 326 14.23 11.46 -26.48
C ILE A 326 13.80 11.45 -27.95
N ASN A 327 12.66 12.06 -28.27
CA ASN A 327 12.38 12.47 -29.64
C ASN A 327 12.79 13.93 -29.79
N LEU A 328 14.02 14.12 -30.29
CA LEU A 328 14.53 15.39 -30.74
C LEU A 328 13.76 15.80 -32.00
N GLY A 329 13.08 16.94 -31.96
CA GLY A 329 12.27 17.43 -33.06
C GLY A 329 13.10 17.70 -34.33
N GLY A 330 12.54 17.31 -35.48
CA GLY A 330 13.01 17.68 -36.80
C GLY A 330 11.81 17.96 -37.72
N ILE A 331 11.75 19.19 -38.22
CA ILE A 331 10.75 19.72 -39.15
C ILE A 331 10.91 19.03 -40.52
N GLY A 332 9.81 18.57 -41.13
CA GLY A 332 9.82 18.04 -42.50
C GLY A 332 8.43 17.78 -43.07
N VAL A 333 8.03 18.61 -44.04
CA VAL A 333 6.80 18.54 -44.85
C VAL A 333 6.86 17.36 -45.82
N GLY A 334 5.75 16.64 -46.05
CA GLY A 334 5.68 15.65 -47.14
C GLY A 334 4.40 14.81 -47.19
N THR A 335 3.75 14.83 -48.35
CA THR A 335 2.50 14.19 -48.80
C THR A 335 2.58 12.67 -49.06
N GLY A 336 1.45 11.95 -48.91
CA GLY A 336 1.15 10.71 -49.69
C GLY A 336 1.17 9.36 -48.94
N PRO A 337 0.52 8.29 -49.47
CA PRO A 337 -0.35 7.39 -48.68
C PRO A 337 0.12 5.92 -48.50
N GLY A 338 -0.29 5.30 -47.38
CA GLY A 338 -0.38 3.83 -47.12
C GLY A 338 0.94 3.05 -47.04
N PRO A 339 1.02 1.87 -46.36
CA PRO A 339 -0.02 0.84 -46.27
C PRO A 339 -0.26 0.18 -44.88
N ARG A 340 -1.25 -0.72 -44.87
CA ARG A 340 -1.81 -1.53 -43.77
C ARG A 340 -0.81 -2.45 -43.03
N SER A 341 -1.02 -2.62 -41.73
CA SER A 341 -0.78 -3.89 -41.01
C SER A 341 -1.78 -4.05 -39.86
N GLY A 342 -2.26 -5.28 -39.66
CA GLY A 342 -3.53 -5.60 -39.02
C GLY A 342 -3.58 -5.54 -37.49
N ILE A 343 -4.77 -5.21 -36.98
CA ILE A 343 -5.13 -5.29 -35.57
C ILE A 343 -5.94 -6.59 -35.40
N GLY A 344 -5.37 -7.55 -34.67
CA GLY A 344 -6.13 -8.68 -34.08
C GLY A 344 -7.05 -8.20 -32.95
N PRO A 345 -8.06 -8.98 -32.55
CA PRO A 345 -9.13 -8.51 -31.70
C PRO A 345 -8.60 -8.16 -30.29
N ARG A 346 -8.75 -6.88 -29.90
CA ARG A 346 -8.61 -6.44 -28.51
C ARG A 346 -9.68 -7.16 -27.68
N ALA A 347 -9.26 -7.89 -26.65
CA ALA A 347 -10.16 -8.42 -25.65
C ALA A 347 -10.90 -7.24 -24.99
N VAL A 348 -12.19 -7.14 -25.28
CA VAL A 348 -13.11 -6.20 -24.63
C VAL A 348 -13.33 -6.72 -23.21
N LEU A 349 -12.81 -6.01 -22.21
CA LEU A 349 -13.17 -6.26 -20.82
C LEU A 349 -14.69 -6.08 -20.65
N PRO A 350 -15.36 -6.86 -19.78
CA PRO A 350 -16.80 -6.74 -19.58
C PRO A 350 -17.15 -5.34 -19.09
N LEU A 351 -18.06 -4.67 -19.79
CA LEU A 351 -18.61 -3.38 -19.38
C LEU A 351 -19.31 -3.54 -18.02
N ASP A 352 -18.97 -2.70 -17.04
CA ASP A 352 -19.62 -2.66 -15.74
C ASP A 352 -21.01 -1.97 -15.86
N PRO A 353 -22.13 -2.68 -15.66
CA PRO A 353 -23.48 -2.12 -15.78
C PRO A 353 -23.81 -1.08 -14.69
N HIS A 354 -22.96 -0.89 -13.68
CA HIS A 354 -23.14 0.11 -12.62
C HIS A 354 -22.24 1.34 -12.78
N SER A 355 -21.38 1.34 -13.80
CA SER A 355 -20.56 2.49 -14.19
C SER A 355 -21.33 3.34 -15.18
N SER A 356 -21.69 4.57 -14.79
CA SER A 356 -22.34 5.54 -15.68
C SER A 356 -21.51 5.82 -16.94
N VAL A 357 -20.18 5.68 -16.85
CA VAL A 357 -19.23 5.81 -17.96
C VAL A 357 -19.36 4.63 -18.92
N ASP A 358 -19.47 3.40 -18.42
CA ASP A 358 -19.54 2.20 -19.26
C ASP A 358 -20.95 1.98 -19.85
N VAL A 359 -21.98 2.45 -19.15
CA VAL A 359 -23.34 2.57 -19.70
C VAL A 359 -23.36 3.55 -20.87
N MET A 360 -22.73 4.73 -20.76
CA MET A 360 -22.67 5.66 -21.89
C MET A 360 -21.85 5.11 -23.06
N LYS A 361 -20.74 4.43 -22.79
CA LYS A 361 -19.93 3.76 -23.83
C LYS A 361 -20.70 2.63 -24.53
N SER A 362 -21.55 1.88 -23.81
CA SER A 362 -22.33 0.77 -24.41
C SER A 362 -23.38 1.27 -25.41
N TYR A 363 -23.88 2.50 -25.24
CA TYR A 363 -24.79 3.17 -26.17
C TYR A 363 -24.08 4.05 -27.21
N GLY A 364 -22.74 4.07 -27.26
CA GLY A 364 -21.96 4.90 -28.19
C GLY A 364 -22.05 6.40 -27.90
N LEU A 365 -22.39 6.79 -26.66
CA LEU A 365 -22.55 8.16 -26.22
C LEU A 365 -21.22 8.72 -25.67
N ASP A 366 -21.07 10.06 -25.72
CA ASP A 366 -19.88 10.74 -25.20
C ASP A 366 -19.79 10.61 -23.67
N SER A 367 -18.87 9.76 -23.21
CA SER A 367 -18.63 9.51 -21.78
C SER A 367 -17.71 10.55 -21.11
N SER A 368 -17.33 11.62 -21.82
CA SER A 368 -16.56 12.74 -21.27
C SER A 368 -17.35 13.51 -20.21
N ARG A 369 -16.70 14.43 -19.49
CA ARG A 369 -17.39 15.33 -18.55
C ARG A 369 -18.38 16.24 -19.28
N ALA A 370 -18.10 16.61 -20.53
CA ALA A 370 -18.97 17.47 -21.34
C ALA A 370 -20.22 16.73 -21.84
N GLY A 371 -20.14 15.42 -22.08
CA GLY A 371 -21.29 14.59 -22.45
C GLY A 371 -22.18 14.15 -21.28
N ARG A 372 -21.76 14.40 -20.04
CA ARG A 372 -22.45 14.02 -18.79
C ARG A 372 -23.23 15.16 -18.11
N ILE A 373 -23.17 16.37 -18.68
CA ILE A 373 -24.00 17.53 -18.33
C ILE A 373 -25.19 17.52 -19.29
#